data_AF-A0A1E3QV90-F1
#
_entry.id   AF-A0A1E3QV90-F1
#
_cell.length_a   1.000
_cell.length_b   1.000
_cell.length_c   1.000
_cell.angle_alpha   90.00
_cell.angle_beta   90.00
_cell.angle_gamma   90.00
#
_symmetry.space_group_name_H-M   'P 1'
#
loop_
_entity.id
_entity.type
_entity.pdbx_description
1 polymer ?
#
loop_
_entity_poly.entity_id
_entity_poly.type
_entity_poly.pdbx_seq_one_letter_code
_entity_poly.pdbx_strand_id
1 'polypeptide(L)'
;MSGNSLQIIPIMMTLMLFTGPLQSIITVNDNFVNLATKKNKTEVLQAKIIFILCHLGCIAVGVWKLNSLGLIPNSRSDWLAWESPVNVSNFCPALSTTNYLDRRESISLLIHYDGSRLI
;
A
#
# COMPACT_ATOMS: atom_id res chain seq x y z
N MET A 1 3.20 -17.36 -12.29
CA MET A 1 1.94 -17.27 -11.51
C MET A 1 1.28 -15.95 -11.85
N SER A 2 0.37 -15.99 -12.80
CA SER A 2 -0.37 -14.84 -13.34
C SER A 2 -1.54 -14.54 -12.40
N GLY A 3 -1.51 -13.41 -11.71
CA GLY A 3 -2.59 -12.98 -10.82
C GLY A 3 -2.16 -11.92 -9.82
N ASN A 4 -1.81 -10.73 -10.30
CA ASN A 4 -1.53 -9.54 -9.48
C ASN A 4 -2.82 -8.80 -9.08
N SER A 5 -3.94 -9.51 -8.99
CA SER A 5 -5.17 -8.91 -8.48
C SER A 5 -5.04 -8.74 -6.98
N LEU A 6 -5.28 -7.52 -6.49
CA LEU A 6 -5.38 -7.16 -5.08
C LEU A 6 -6.52 -7.94 -4.41
N GLN A 7 -6.26 -9.21 -4.11
CA GLN A 7 -7.17 -10.09 -3.40
C GLN A 7 -6.78 -10.11 -1.91
N ILE A 8 -7.77 -10.34 -1.05
CA ILE A 8 -7.55 -10.35 0.40
C ILE A 8 -6.65 -11.52 0.86
N ILE A 9 -6.65 -12.62 0.13
CA ILE A 9 -5.92 -13.86 0.45
C ILE A 9 -4.39 -13.66 0.48
N PRO A 10 -3.74 -13.12 -0.56
CA PRO A 10 -2.29 -12.87 -0.53
C PRO A 10 -1.86 -11.85 0.53
N ILE A 11 -2.74 -10.93 0.94
CA ILE A 11 -2.47 -9.97 2.01
C ILE A 11 -2.36 -10.71 3.34
N MET A 12 -3.36 -11.53 3.68
CA MET A 12 -3.38 -12.28 4.94
C MET A 12 -2.22 -13.29 5.04
N MET A 13 -1.87 -13.94 3.93
CA MET A 13 -0.71 -14.83 3.89
C MET A 13 0.61 -14.07 4.16
N THR A 14 0.77 -12.88 3.56
CA THR A 14 1.97 -12.06 3.75
C THR A 14 2.07 -11.54 5.19
N LEU A 15 0.94 -11.22 5.83
CA LEU A 15 0.92 -10.85 7.24
C LEU A 15 1.35 -12.01 8.15
N MET A 16 0.85 -13.23 7.91
CA MET A 16 1.29 -14.42 8.67
C MET A 16 2.77 -14.75 8.46
N LEU A 17 3.28 -14.52 7.25
CA LEU A 17 4.71 -14.63 6.95
C LEU A 17 5.55 -13.64 7.78
N PHE A 18 4.97 -12.54 8.25
CA PHE A 18 5.64 -11.53 9.06
C PHE A 18 5.48 -11.78 10.56
N THR A 19 4.27 -12.15 11.00
CA THR A 19 3.95 -12.35 12.42
C THR A 19 4.62 -13.58 13.01
N GLY A 20 4.76 -14.68 12.23
CA GLY A 20 5.44 -15.89 12.69
C GLY A 20 6.92 -15.67 13.03
N PRO A 21 7.72 -15.06 12.13
CA PRO A 21 9.11 -14.71 12.43
C PRO A 21 9.26 -13.69 13.55
N LEU A 22 8.37 -12.70 13.65
CA LEU A 22 8.38 -11.74 14.77
C LEU A 22 8.21 -12.44 16.12
N GLN A 23 7.21 -13.32 16.24
CA GLN A 23 6.95 -14.06 17.47
C GLN A 23 8.13 -14.97 17.83
N SER A 24 8.76 -15.57 16.83
CA SER A 24 9.93 -16.43 17.00
C SER A 24 11.16 -15.66 17.51
N ILE A 25 11.37 -14.42 17.07
CA ILE A 25 12.45 -13.55 17.58
C ILE A 25 12.19 -13.17 19.04
N ILE A 26 10.95 -12.81 19.38
CA ILE A 26 10.58 -12.40 20.76
C ILE A 26 10.78 -13.57 21.73
N THR A 27 10.41 -14.78 21.32
CA THR A 27 10.49 -16.00 22.14
C THR A 27 11.81 -16.76 21.98
N VAL A 28 12.88 -16.14 21.45
CA VAL A 28 14.18 -16.80 21.25
C VAL A 28 14.69 -17.44 22.55
N ASN A 29 14.57 -16.76 23.68
CA ASN A 29 15.13 -17.29 24.92
C ASN A 29 14.39 -18.54 25.41
N ASP A 30 13.07 -18.60 25.20
CA ASP A 30 12.25 -19.74 25.58
C ASP A 30 12.48 -20.94 24.65
N ASN A 31 12.68 -20.70 23.35
CA ASN A 31 12.99 -21.78 22.39
C ASN A 31 14.33 -22.47 22.69
N PHE A 32 15.32 -21.72 23.18
CA PHE A 32 16.65 -22.24 23.48
C PHE A 32 16.87 -22.61 24.95
N VAL A 33 15.86 -22.44 25.83
CA VAL A 33 15.99 -22.77 27.26
C VAL A 33 16.24 -24.27 27.47
N ASN A 34 15.58 -25.10 26.67
CA ASN A 34 15.69 -26.57 26.73
C ASN A 34 17.01 -27.10 26.13
N LEU A 35 17.71 -26.28 25.34
CA LEU A 35 18.95 -26.67 24.65
C LEU A 35 20.20 -26.22 25.42
N ALA A 36 20.04 -25.37 26.44
CA ALA A 36 21.14 -24.78 27.20
C ALA A 36 21.71 -25.75 28.27
N THR A 37 22.61 -26.64 27.86
CA THR A 37 23.41 -27.47 28.80
C THR A 37 24.72 -26.77 29.17
N LYS A 38 25.25 -27.01 30.38
CA LYS A 38 26.47 -26.36 30.91
C LYS A 38 27.72 -26.51 30.03
N LYS A 39 27.80 -27.55 29.19
CA LYS A 39 28.95 -27.82 28.30
C LYS A 39 28.87 -27.16 26.92
N ASN A 40 27.68 -26.82 26.42
CA ASN A 40 27.47 -26.47 25.00
C ASN A 40 27.01 -25.01 24.82
N LYS A 41 27.36 -24.13 25.75
CA LYS A 41 26.89 -22.73 25.75
C LYS A 41 27.34 -21.94 24.52
N THR A 42 28.54 -22.22 24.01
CA THR A 42 29.12 -21.55 22.84
C THR A 42 28.40 -21.92 21.55
N GLU A 43 28.10 -23.21 21.35
CA GLU A 43 27.36 -23.72 20.19
C GLU A 43 25.92 -23.20 20.18
N VAL A 44 25.25 -23.19 21.34
CA VAL A 44 23.89 -22.64 21.48
C VAL A 44 23.86 -21.14 21.18
N LEU A 45 24.91 -20.40 21.57
CA LEU A 45 25.01 -18.97 21.27
C LEU A 45 25.17 -18.71 19.76
N GLN A 46 25.99 -19.52 19.07
CA GLN A 46 26.12 -19.43 17.60
C GLN A 46 24.78 -19.75 16.91
N ALA A 47 24.07 -20.79 17.36
CA ALA A 47 22.76 -21.15 16.83
C ALA A 47 21.72 -20.03 17.04
N LYS A 48 21.72 -19.35 18.19
CA LYS A 48 20.86 -18.19 18.45
C LYS A 48 21.08 -17.05 17.45
N ILE A 49 22.35 -16.75 17.14
CA ILE A 49 22.69 -15.68 16.19
C ILE A 49 22.17 -16.04 14.79
N ILE A 50 22.42 -17.27 14.33
CA ILE A 50 21.97 -17.74 13.01
C ILE A 50 20.44 -17.74 12.92
N PHE A 51 19.76 -18.15 13.99
CA PHE A 51 18.30 -18.13 14.06
C PHE A 51 17.74 -16.70 13.87
N ILE A 52 18.29 -15.72 14.60
CA ILE A 52 17.85 -14.32 14.47
C ILE A 52 18.12 -13.80 13.05
N LEU A 53 19.30 -14.10 12.48
CA LEU A 53 19.64 -13.68 11.11
C LEU A 53 18.68 -14.25 10.06
N CYS A 54 18.30 -15.53 10.18
CA CYS A 54 17.37 -16.18 9.26
C CYS A 54 15.99 -15.51 9.32
N HIS A 55 15.50 -15.26 10.53
CA HIS A 55 14.21 -14.60 10.74
C HIS A 55 14.20 -13.14 10.27
N LEU A 56 15.31 -12.42 10.41
CA LEU A 56 15.47 -11.09 9.82
C LEU A 56 15.42 -11.16 8.28
N GLY A 57 15.99 -12.20 7.68
CA GLY A 57 15.87 -12.47 6.24
C GLY A 57 14.41 -12.68 5.81
N CYS A 58 13.64 -13.48 6.56
CA CYS A 58 12.20 -13.67 6.29
C CYS A 58 11.41 -12.36 6.37
N ILE A 59 11.71 -11.53 7.37
CA ILE A 59 11.11 -10.19 7.53
C ILE A 59 11.44 -9.31 6.32
N ALA A 60 12.70 -9.29 5.87
CA ALA A 60 13.11 -8.50 4.71
C ALA A 60 12.38 -8.92 3.42
N VAL A 61 12.24 -10.22 3.17
CA VAL A 61 11.47 -10.75 2.03
C VAL A 61 9.99 -10.38 2.16
N GLY A 62 9.43 -10.41 3.38
CA GLY A 62 8.07 -9.95 3.66
C GLY A 62 7.85 -8.48 3.30
N VAL A 63 8.79 -7.59 3.67
CA VAL A 63 8.71 -6.15 3.34
C VAL A 63 8.75 -5.95 1.83
N TRP A 64 9.66 -6.64 1.13
CA TRP A 64 9.73 -6.58 -0.33
C TRP A 64 8.43 -7.05 -0.99
N LYS A 65 7.80 -8.10 -0.45
CA LYS A 65 6.51 -8.60 -0.95
C LYS A 65 5.37 -7.61 -0.70
N LEU A 66 5.31 -6.99 0.48
CA LEU A 66 4.32 -5.96 0.82
C LEU A 66 4.47 -4.71 -0.07
N ASN A 67 5.71 -4.33 -0.41
CA ASN A 67 5.98 -3.26 -1.36
C ASN A 67 5.48 -3.62 -2.77
N SER A 68 5.69 -4.86 -3.21
CA SER A 68 5.20 -5.32 -4.52
C SER A 68 3.67 -5.35 -4.64
N LEU A 69 2.96 -5.42 -3.51
CA LEU A 69 1.49 -5.38 -3.44
C LEU A 69 0.92 -3.96 -3.29
N GLY A 70 1.76 -2.94 -3.09
CA GLY A 70 1.32 -1.55 -2.92
C GLY A 70 0.55 -1.27 -1.62
N LEU A 71 0.72 -2.12 -0.59
CA LEU A 71 0.02 -1.99 0.69
C LEU A 71 0.69 -1.00 1.66
N ILE A 72 2.00 -0.80 1.50
CA ILE A 72 2.74 0.13 2.34
C ILE A 72 2.51 1.56 1.83
N PRO A 73 2.19 2.52 2.71
CA PRO A 73 1.99 3.91 2.32
C PRO A 73 3.34 4.55 1.98
N ASN A 74 3.81 4.33 0.76
CA ASN A 74 5.10 4.79 0.25
C ASN A 74 4.93 5.67 -0.99
N SER A 75 3.77 5.60 -1.65
CA SER A 75 3.50 6.37 -2.87
C SER A 75 2.73 7.64 -2.52
N ARG A 76 2.98 8.75 -3.25
CA ARG A 76 2.19 9.99 -3.08
C ARG A 76 0.70 9.78 -3.32
N SER A 77 0.31 8.78 -4.13
CA SER A 77 -1.09 8.38 -4.32
C SER A 77 -1.78 8.01 -3.01
N ASP A 78 -1.04 7.45 -2.05
CA ASP A 78 -1.58 7.00 -0.77
C ASP A 78 -1.90 8.21 0.14
N TRP A 79 -1.24 9.34 -0.12
CA TRP A 79 -1.38 10.61 0.60
C TRP A 79 -2.17 11.66 -0.19
N LEU A 80 -2.61 11.32 -1.42
CA LEU A 80 -3.32 12.24 -2.32
C LEU A 80 -4.61 12.77 -1.70
N ALA A 81 -5.24 12.00 -0.79
CA ALA A 81 -6.41 12.44 -0.05
C ALA A 81 -6.15 13.69 0.83
N TRP A 82 -4.89 13.98 1.16
CA TRP A 82 -4.48 15.15 1.95
C TRP A 82 -3.76 16.23 1.14
N GLU A 83 -3.56 16.05 -0.18
CA GLU A 83 -2.93 17.06 -1.04
C GLU A 83 -3.97 18.10 -1.49
N SER A 84 -3.65 19.39 -1.37
CA SER A 84 -4.55 20.46 -1.81
C SER A 84 -4.59 20.55 -3.34
N PRO A 85 -5.77 20.65 -3.99
CA PRO A 85 -5.85 20.79 -5.43
C PRO A 85 -5.22 22.10 -5.90
N VAL A 86 -4.45 22.05 -6.98
CA VAL A 86 -3.85 23.24 -7.59
C VAL A 86 -4.95 24.09 -8.23
N ASN A 87 -5.08 25.35 -7.80
CA ASN A 87 -6.00 26.31 -8.41
C ASN A 87 -5.42 26.82 -9.74
N VAL A 88 -5.97 26.35 -10.85
CA VAL A 88 -5.53 26.68 -12.22
C VAL A 88 -6.11 27.99 -12.77
N SER A 89 -6.92 28.71 -11.97
CA SER A 89 -7.61 29.95 -12.39
C SER A 89 -6.66 31.08 -12.86
N ASN A 90 -5.38 31.03 -12.49
CA ASN A 90 -4.38 32.01 -12.90
C ASN A 90 -3.75 31.73 -14.28
N PHE A 91 -3.91 30.52 -14.84
CA PHE A 91 -3.32 30.14 -16.14
C PHE A 91 -4.24 30.43 -17.32
N CYS A 92 -5.55 30.52 -17.09
CA CYS A 92 -6.53 30.98 -18.06
C CYS A 92 -7.68 31.69 -17.33
N PRO A 93 -7.74 33.03 -17.33
CA PRO A 93 -8.80 33.77 -16.67
C PRO A 93 -10.21 33.46 -17.22
N ALA A 94 -10.30 32.87 -18.41
CA ALA A 94 -11.57 32.56 -19.08
C ALA A 94 -12.32 31.35 -18.49
N LEU A 95 -11.69 30.55 -17.63
CA LEU A 95 -12.30 29.36 -17.01
C LEU A 95 -12.75 29.58 -15.55
N SER A 96 -12.53 30.78 -15.00
CA SER A 96 -12.90 31.11 -13.62
C SER A 96 -14.40 31.41 -13.44
N THR A 97 -15.14 31.69 -14.51
CA THR A 97 -16.54 32.18 -14.45
C THR A 97 -17.57 31.14 -14.87
N THR A 98 -17.19 30.05 -15.53
CA THR A 98 -18.15 29.03 -15.94
C THR A 98 -18.31 27.99 -14.84
N ASN A 99 -19.12 28.33 -13.85
CA ASN A 99 -19.71 27.34 -12.94
C ASN A 99 -20.29 26.19 -13.79
N TYR A 100 -19.93 24.95 -13.47
CA TYR A 100 -20.39 23.73 -14.16
C TYR A 100 -21.93 23.57 -14.20
N LEU A 101 -22.66 24.40 -13.47
CA LEU A 101 -24.12 24.46 -13.46
C LEU A 101 -24.71 25.15 -14.70
N ASP A 102 -23.91 25.83 -15.52
CA ASP A 102 -24.38 26.52 -16.73
C ASP A 102 -24.40 25.62 -17.99
N ARG A 103 -23.62 24.52 -17.99
CA ARG A 103 -23.53 23.61 -19.16
C ARG A 103 -24.78 22.74 -19.36
N ARG A 104 -25.62 22.54 -18.33
CA ARG A 104 -26.93 21.86 -18.51
C ARG A 104 -27.97 22.77 -19.16
N GLU A 105 -27.95 24.07 -18.87
CA GLU A 105 -28.88 25.05 -19.46
C GLU A 105 -28.49 25.42 -20.91
N SER A 106 -27.18 25.48 -21.19
CA SER A 106 -26.66 25.78 -22.53
C SER A 106 -27.00 24.71 -23.58
N ILE A 107 -27.08 23.44 -23.18
CA ILE A 107 -27.47 22.34 -24.10
C ILE A 107 -28.98 22.40 -24.39
N SER A 108 -29.82 22.81 -23.44
CA SER A 108 -31.26 23.04 -23.69
C SER A 108 -31.49 24.19 -24.66
N LEU A 109 -30.72 25.28 -24.59
CA LEU A 109 -30.82 26.39 -25.53
C LEU A 109 -30.35 26.03 -26.95
N LEU A 110 -29.33 25.17 -27.08
CA LEU A 110 -28.87 24.68 -28.39
C LEU A 110 -29.86 23.71 -29.05
N ILE A 111 -30.58 22.88 -28.28
CA ILE A 111 -31.62 21.99 -28.83
C ILE A 111 -32.91 22.76 -29.16
N HIS A 112 -33.23 23.82 -28.40
CA HIS A 112 -34.44 24.61 -28.63
C HIS A 112 -34.30 25.64 -29.77
N TYR A 113 -33.07 26.04 -30.12
CA TYR A 113 -32.80 26.94 -31.25
C TYR A 113 -32.75 26.21 -32.62
N ASP A 114 -32.44 24.91 -32.63
CA ASP A 114 -32.34 24.09 -33.86
C ASP A 114 -33.71 23.53 -34.35
N GLY A 115 -34.79 23.69 -33.59
CA GLY A 115 -36.11 23.19 -33.94
C GLY A 115 -36.98 24.12 -34.82
N SER A 116 -36.51 25.31 -35.19
CA SER A 116 -37.34 26.35 -35.85
C SER A 116 -36.86 26.76 -37.25
N ARG A 117 -35.98 25.96 -37.88
CA ARG A 117 -35.48 26.25 -39.24
C ARG A 117 -35.44 25.03 -40.18
N LEU A 118 -36.46 24.18 -40.09
CA LEU A 118 -36.78 23.19 -41.13
C LEU A 118 -38.28 23.30 -41.48
N ILE A 119 -38.59 24.37 -42.21
CA ILE A 119 -39.64 24.43 -43.24
C ILE A 119 -38.89 24.73 -44.54
#